data_AF-A0A8T5XNS0-F1
#
_entry.id   AF-A0A8T5XNS0-F1
#
_cell.length_a   1.000
_cell.length_b   1.000
_cell.length_c   1.000
_cell.angle_alpha   90.00
_cell.angle_beta   90.00
_cell.angle_gamma   90.00
#
_symmetry.space_group_name_H-M   'P 1'
#
loop_
_entity.id
_entity.type
_entity.pdbx_description
1 polymer ?
#
loop_
_entity_poly.entity_id
_entity_poly.type
_entity_poly.pdbx_seq_one_letter_code
_entity_poly.pdbx_strand_id
1 'polypeptide(L)'
;MAIDKELVKGKILYTDSTHIRANASNSKYENEEYEEIITEDESLLTLVNEKKEAKGQKPLQPAKDKTKKKSRKVSKTDPDSGYMHRDRKPVGFYHLLHGTVDSSHNIILGLSVTPGNVHDATVYVDNLDNIFETFDIIPKYTGSDAGYFNLNVLEQLSERNLNPVIGPRKYAGKKGKKSKY
;
A
#
# COMPACT_ATOMS: atom_id res chain seq x y z
N MET A 1 25.85 -10.40 -11.85
CA MET A 1 24.44 -9.96 -11.74
C MET A 1 24.12 -8.95 -12.85
N ALA A 2 22.84 -8.66 -13.12
CA ALA A 2 22.46 -7.65 -14.12
C ALA A 2 22.96 -6.24 -13.77
N ILE A 3 23.17 -5.97 -12.48
CA ILE A 3 23.79 -4.77 -11.93
C ILE A 3 25.24 -4.62 -12.45
N ASP A 4 26.07 -5.66 -12.32
CA ASP A 4 27.46 -5.66 -12.81
C ASP A 4 27.59 -5.49 -14.33
N LYS A 5 26.48 -5.66 -15.06
CA LYS A 5 26.40 -5.48 -16.51
C LYS A 5 25.75 -4.15 -16.90
N GLU A 6 25.50 -3.27 -15.93
CA GLU A 6 24.84 -1.96 -16.10
C GLU A 6 23.43 -2.04 -16.71
N LEU A 7 22.80 -3.22 -16.65
CA LEU A 7 21.43 -3.42 -17.11
C LEU A 7 20.42 -2.96 -16.05
N VAL A 8 20.82 -2.93 -14.78
CA VAL A 8 20.08 -2.33 -13.67
C VAL A 8 20.87 -1.12 -13.19
N LYS A 9 20.30 0.08 -13.30
CA LYS A 9 20.95 1.31 -12.80
C LYS A 9 20.55 1.66 -11.37
N GLY A 10 19.42 1.15 -10.89
CA GLY A 10 18.95 1.35 -9.52
C GLY A 10 18.53 2.79 -9.20
N LYS A 11 18.46 3.69 -10.19
CA LYS A 11 18.23 5.13 -9.97
C LYS A 11 16.76 5.51 -9.88
N ILE A 12 15.92 4.86 -10.69
CA ILE A 12 14.48 5.14 -10.79
C ILE A 12 13.77 3.79 -10.82
N LEU A 13 12.88 3.59 -9.86
CA LEU A 13 12.08 2.36 -9.76
C LEU A 13 10.61 2.66 -10.04
N TYR A 14 9.95 1.75 -10.76
CA TYR A 14 8.51 1.80 -10.99
C TYR A 14 7.83 0.62 -10.32
N THR A 15 6.75 0.87 -9.59
CA THR A 15 5.97 -0.18 -8.94
C THR A 15 4.52 -0.12 -9.40
N ASP A 16 4.00 -1.29 -9.77
CA ASP A 16 2.60 -1.50 -10.08
C ASP A 16 2.16 -2.86 -9.56
N SER A 17 0.85 -3.05 -9.43
CA SER A 17 0.29 -4.32 -8.99
C SER A 17 -0.67 -4.89 -10.03
N THR A 18 -0.78 -6.21 -10.07
CA THR A 18 -1.68 -6.91 -10.98
C THR A 18 -2.44 -8.01 -10.25
N HIS A 19 -3.76 -8.01 -10.44
CA HIS A 19 -4.62 -9.08 -9.94
C HIS A 19 -4.45 -10.34 -10.79
N ILE A 20 -4.04 -11.43 -10.15
CA ILE A 20 -3.93 -12.76 -10.73
C ILE A 20 -5.08 -13.60 -10.20
N ARG A 21 -5.87 -14.19 -11.11
CA ARG A 21 -7.01 -15.03 -10.71
C ARG A 21 -6.51 -16.25 -9.94
N ALA A 22 -7.05 -16.46 -8.74
CA ALA A 22 -6.75 -17.64 -7.95
C ALA A 22 -7.42 -18.88 -8.54
N ASN A 23 -6.82 -20.06 -8.34
CA ASN A 23 -7.45 -21.33 -8.67
C ASN A 23 -8.43 -21.73 -7.55
N ALA A 24 -9.46 -20.92 -7.38
CA ALA A 24 -10.43 -21.07 -6.30
C ALA A 24 -11.87 -20.93 -6.82
N SER A 25 -12.75 -21.76 -6.27
CA SER A 25 -14.17 -21.68 -6.59
C SER A 25 -14.81 -20.50 -5.86
N ASN A 26 -15.52 -19.66 -6.60
CA ASN A 26 -16.32 -18.57 -6.04
C ASN A 26 -17.49 -19.05 -5.16
N SER A 27 -17.86 -20.34 -5.21
CA SER A 27 -18.93 -20.93 -4.41
C SER A 27 -18.44 -21.73 -3.20
N LYS A 28 -17.16 -22.10 -3.15
CA LYS A 28 -16.59 -22.89 -2.04
C LYS A 28 -15.81 -21.97 -1.10
N TYR A 29 -16.53 -21.29 -0.22
CA TYR A 29 -15.94 -20.38 0.77
C TYR A 29 -16.62 -20.51 2.12
N GLU A 30 -15.95 -19.98 3.14
CA GLU A 30 -16.51 -19.75 4.47
C GLU A 30 -16.46 -18.26 4.77
N ASN A 31 -17.43 -17.77 5.54
CA ASN A 31 -17.39 -16.38 6.02
C ASN A 31 -16.61 -16.37 7.33
N GLU A 32 -15.55 -15.58 7.36
CA GLU A 32 -14.77 -15.34 8.56
C GLU A 32 -15.06 -13.93 9.06
N GLU A 33 -15.47 -13.82 10.33
CA GLU A 33 -15.64 -12.53 11.00
C GLU A 33 -14.35 -12.16 11.72
N TYR A 34 -13.94 -10.90 11.58
CA TYR A 34 -12.79 -10.35 12.28
C TYR A 34 -13.08 -8.93 12.75
N GLU A 35 -12.35 -8.52 13.78
CA GLU A 35 -12.42 -7.18 14.33
C GLU A 35 -11.25 -6.35 13.82
N GLU A 36 -11.56 -5.23 13.17
CA GLU A 36 -10.59 -4.20 12.81
C GLU A 36 -10.63 -3.10 13.87
N ILE A 37 -9.52 -2.91 14.58
CA ILE A 37 -9.36 -1.81 15.53
C ILE A 37 -8.81 -0.62 14.74
N ILE A 38 -9.58 0.46 14.69
CA ILE A 38 -9.13 1.73 14.12
C ILE A 38 -8.67 2.61 15.27
N THR A 39 -7.35 2.73 15.41
CA THR A 39 -6.68 3.64 16.35
C THR A 39 -6.42 4.99 15.68
N GLU A 40 -6.24 6.03 16.49
CA GLU A 40 -5.78 7.33 16.00
C GLU A 40 -4.25 7.29 15.82
N ASP A 41 -3.77 7.96 14.77
CA ASP A 41 -2.35 8.13 14.52
C ASP A 41 -1.80 9.19 15.49
N GLU A 42 -1.02 8.75 16.48
CA GLU A 42 -0.47 9.61 17.54
C GLU A 42 0.44 10.73 17.00
N SER A 43 1.20 10.44 15.93
CA SER A 43 2.10 11.41 15.29
C SER A 43 1.31 12.58 14.71
N LEU A 44 0.15 12.31 14.10
CA LEU A 44 -0.73 13.33 13.58
C LEU A 44 -1.42 14.13 14.66
N LEU A 45 -1.88 13.46 15.72
CA LEU A 45 -2.53 14.16 16.83
C LEU A 45 -1.56 15.18 17.43
N THR A 46 -0.29 14.77 17.61
CA THR A 46 0.80 15.63 18.07
C THR A 46 0.99 16.82 17.13
N LEU A 47 1.20 16.58 15.83
CA LEU A 47 1.40 17.64 14.83
C LEU A 47 0.23 18.63 14.74
N VAL A 48 -1.01 18.12 14.87
CA VAL A 48 -2.20 18.97 14.87
C VAL A 48 -2.29 19.81 16.14
N ASN A 49 -1.93 19.24 17.30
CA ASN A 49 -1.94 19.94 18.58
C ASN A 49 -0.87 21.03 18.65
N GLU A 50 0.35 20.78 18.19
CA GLU A 50 1.40 21.81 18.07
C GLU A 50 0.92 23.01 17.23
N LYS A 51 0.28 22.73 16.10
CA LYS A 51 -0.29 23.79 15.23
C LYS A 51 -1.46 24.54 15.87
N LYS A 52 -2.19 23.91 16.78
CA LYS A 52 -3.27 24.56 17.54
C LYS A 52 -2.71 25.44 18.64
N GLU A 53 -1.73 24.94 19.39
CA GLU A 53 -1.05 25.69 20.45
C GLU A 53 -0.34 26.93 19.91
N ALA A 54 0.35 26.80 18.76
CA ALA A 54 0.95 27.95 18.06
C ALA A 54 -0.08 29.01 17.64
N LYS A 55 -1.37 28.65 17.54
CA LYS A 55 -2.49 29.56 17.25
C LYS A 55 -3.28 29.96 18.50
N GLY A 56 -2.81 29.61 19.70
CA GLY A 56 -3.51 29.86 20.96
C GLY A 56 -4.82 29.07 21.12
N GLN A 57 -4.99 27.97 20.37
CA GLN A 57 -6.18 27.13 20.41
C GLN A 57 -5.97 25.93 21.34
N LYS A 58 -7.06 25.48 21.97
CA LYS A 58 -7.02 24.31 22.85
C LYS A 58 -6.65 23.03 22.07
N PRO A 59 -5.72 22.20 22.59
CA PRO A 59 -5.37 20.92 21.98
C PRO A 59 -6.57 19.96 21.93
N LEU A 60 -6.55 19.09 20.92
CA LEU A 60 -7.47 17.96 20.79
C LEU A 60 -7.06 16.84 21.74
N GLN A 61 -8.07 16.17 22.30
CA GLN A 61 -7.86 14.94 23.05
C GLN A 61 -7.78 13.74 22.09
N PRO A 62 -7.02 12.69 22.45
CA PRO A 62 -6.99 11.46 21.69
C PRO A 62 -8.38 10.87 21.48
N ALA A 63 -8.66 10.45 20.25
CA ALA A 63 -9.88 9.72 19.95
C ALA A 63 -9.82 8.32 20.58
N LYS A 64 -10.96 7.84 21.07
CA LYS A 64 -11.10 6.44 21.49
C LYS A 64 -11.04 5.53 20.27
N ASP A 65 -10.40 4.38 20.45
CA ASP A 65 -10.37 3.30 19.47
C ASP A 65 -11.77 2.90 19.02
N LYS A 66 -11.89 2.60 17.73
CA LYS A 66 -13.13 2.16 17.12
C LYS A 66 -12.97 0.76 16.59
N THR A 67 -13.58 -0.20 17.27
CA THR A 67 -13.70 -1.57 16.78
C THR A 67 -14.78 -1.67 15.71
N LYS A 68 -14.44 -2.26 14.56
CA LYS A 68 -15.39 -2.58 13.50
C LYS A 68 -15.36 -4.06 13.20
N LYS A 69 -16.51 -4.70 13.34
CA LYS A 69 -16.71 -6.06 12.85
C LYS A 69 -16.79 -6.04 11.33
N LYS A 70 -15.97 -6.85 10.68
CA LYS A 70 -16.00 -7.10 9.24
C LYS A 70 -16.15 -8.58 9.01
N SER A 71 -16.72 -8.92 7.87
CA SER A 71 -16.75 -10.29 7.36
C SER A 71 -15.98 -10.35 6.04
N ARG A 72 -15.17 -11.39 5.87
CA ARG A 72 -14.53 -11.71 4.59
C ARG A 72 -14.86 -13.13 4.18
N LYS A 73 -14.88 -13.37 2.87
CA LYS A 73 -14.97 -14.72 2.31
C LYS A 73 -13.56 -15.31 2.24
N VAL A 74 -13.37 -16.47 2.85
CA VAL A 74 -12.14 -17.26 2.79
C VAL A 74 -12.41 -18.48 1.93
N SER A 75 -11.60 -18.69 0.90
CA SER A 75 -11.76 -19.83 -0.01
C SER A 75 -11.39 -21.13 0.70
N LYS A 76 -12.17 -22.20 0.49
CA LYS A 76 -11.86 -23.54 1.00
C LYS A 76 -10.74 -24.24 0.24
N THR A 77 -10.42 -23.79 -0.98
CA THR A 77 -9.42 -24.42 -1.85
C THR A 77 -8.13 -23.61 -1.99
N ASP A 78 -8.17 -22.32 -1.66
CA ASP A 78 -7.00 -21.41 -1.68
C ASP A 78 -7.20 -20.32 -0.60
N PRO A 79 -6.98 -20.64 0.68
CA PRO A 79 -7.23 -19.71 1.80
C PRO A 79 -6.42 -18.42 1.75
N ASP A 80 -5.29 -18.41 1.04
CA ASP A 80 -4.39 -17.25 0.91
C ASP A 80 -4.89 -16.24 -0.14
N SER A 81 -5.90 -16.61 -0.92
CA SER A 81 -6.52 -15.71 -1.89
C SER A 81 -7.50 -14.72 -1.24
N GLY A 82 -7.60 -13.52 -1.83
CA GLY A 82 -8.52 -12.48 -1.41
C GLY A 82 -9.77 -12.44 -2.27
N TYR A 83 -10.96 -12.47 -1.65
CA TYR A 83 -12.21 -12.28 -2.38
C TYR A 83 -12.39 -10.80 -2.75
N MET A 84 -12.43 -10.52 -4.05
CA MET A 84 -12.62 -9.18 -4.59
C MET A 84 -14.00 -8.99 -5.20
N HIS A 85 -14.62 -7.87 -4.85
CA HIS A 85 -15.81 -7.35 -5.48
C HIS A 85 -15.59 -5.88 -5.86
N ARG A 86 -15.14 -5.64 -7.09
CA ARG A 86 -14.85 -4.29 -7.61
C ARG A 86 -15.78 -3.99 -8.78
N ASP A 87 -16.36 -2.80 -8.75
CA ASP A 87 -17.27 -2.36 -9.80
C ASP A 87 -16.60 -2.43 -11.18
N ARG A 88 -17.32 -2.99 -12.15
CA ARG A 88 -16.84 -3.25 -13.53
C ARG A 88 -15.64 -4.19 -13.67
N LYS A 89 -15.24 -4.94 -12.63
CA LYS A 89 -14.25 -6.02 -12.72
C LYS A 89 -14.86 -7.38 -12.38
N PRO A 90 -14.32 -8.49 -12.90
CA PRO A 90 -14.84 -9.82 -12.57
C PRO A 90 -14.69 -10.13 -11.09
N VAL A 91 -15.78 -10.58 -10.46
CA VAL A 91 -15.84 -10.93 -9.04
C VAL A 91 -15.22 -12.31 -8.82
N GLY A 92 -14.44 -12.47 -7.76
CA GLY A 92 -13.89 -13.77 -7.37
C GLY A 92 -12.68 -13.69 -6.46
N PHE A 93 -12.01 -14.82 -6.29
CA PHE A 93 -10.78 -14.94 -5.53
C PHE A 93 -9.56 -14.60 -6.41
N TYR A 94 -8.68 -13.74 -5.88
CA TYR A 94 -7.48 -13.27 -6.56
C TYR A 94 -6.30 -13.24 -5.61
N HIS A 95 -5.12 -13.32 -6.19
CA HIS A 95 -3.87 -12.83 -5.62
C HIS A 95 -3.54 -11.48 -6.24
N LEU A 96 -2.75 -10.68 -5.55
CA LEU A 96 -2.24 -9.40 -6.03
C LEU A 96 -0.72 -9.48 -6.05
N LEU A 97 -0.15 -9.40 -7.25
CA LEU A 97 1.29 -9.38 -7.47
C LEU A 97 1.75 -7.93 -7.55
N HIS A 98 2.54 -7.50 -6.57
CA HIS A 98 3.17 -6.18 -6.52
C HIS A 98 4.57 -6.30 -7.11
N GLY A 99 4.79 -5.71 -8.29
CA GLY A 99 6.05 -5.79 -9.01
C GLY A 99 6.76 -4.45 -9.08
N THR A 100 8.07 -4.46 -8.84
CA THR A 100 8.93 -3.29 -8.98
C THR A 100 9.99 -3.56 -10.04
N VAL A 101 10.19 -2.60 -10.96
CA VAL A 101 11.17 -2.69 -12.05
C VAL A 101 12.15 -1.51 -12.04
N ASP A 102 13.37 -1.74 -12.53
CA ASP A 102 14.30 -0.65 -12.88
C ASP A 102 13.90 0.02 -14.19
N SER A 103 13.93 1.35 -14.22
CA SER A 103 13.55 2.15 -15.38
C SER A 103 14.41 1.95 -16.64
N SER A 104 15.64 1.44 -16.53
CA SER A 104 16.60 1.46 -17.64
C SER A 104 16.28 0.39 -18.68
N HIS A 105 15.96 -0.82 -18.20
CA HIS A 105 15.70 -1.99 -19.04
C HIS A 105 14.47 -2.80 -18.57
N ASN A 106 13.64 -2.24 -17.69
CA ASN A 106 12.44 -2.90 -17.13
C ASN A 106 12.73 -4.25 -16.46
N ILE A 107 13.92 -4.41 -15.90
CA ILE A 107 14.28 -5.61 -15.15
C ILE A 107 13.53 -5.59 -13.83
N ILE A 108 12.84 -6.69 -13.51
CA ILE A 108 12.14 -6.88 -12.24
C ILE A 108 13.17 -7.00 -11.12
N LEU A 109 13.01 -6.16 -10.10
CA LEU A 109 13.86 -6.14 -8.91
C LEU A 109 13.16 -6.76 -7.71
N GLY A 110 11.84 -6.60 -7.58
CA GLY A 110 11.10 -7.16 -6.46
C GLY A 110 9.70 -7.59 -6.85
N LEU A 111 9.26 -8.68 -6.23
CA LEU A 111 7.90 -9.21 -6.34
C LEU A 111 7.40 -9.56 -4.95
N SER A 112 6.23 -9.04 -4.61
CA SER A 112 5.49 -9.41 -3.40
C SER A 112 4.10 -9.90 -3.79
N VAL A 113 3.66 -11.02 -3.22
CA VAL A 113 2.31 -11.56 -3.47
C VAL A 113 1.48 -11.41 -2.21
N THR A 114 0.29 -10.84 -2.36
CA THR A 114 -0.67 -10.71 -1.27
C THR A 114 -2.06 -11.22 -1.68
N PRO A 115 -2.97 -11.46 -0.74
CA PRO A 115 -4.37 -11.66 -1.07
C PRO A 115 -4.92 -10.50 -1.91
N GLY A 116 -5.79 -10.79 -2.88
CA GLY A 116 -6.31 -9.83 -3.84
C GLY A 116 -7.08 -8.63 -3.25
N ASN A 117 -7.52 -8.74 -2.00
CA ASN A 117 -8.23 -7.70 -1.25
C ASN A 117 -7.31 -6.81 -0.39
N VAL A 118 -5.99 -7.02 -0.43
CA VAL A 118 -5.00 -6.12 0.18
C VAL A 118 -4.86 -4.85 -0.68
N HIS A 119 -4.65 -3.71 -0.03
CA HIS A 119 -4.51 -2.42 -0.68
C HIS A 119 -3.04 -2.13 -1.03
N ASP A 120 -2.75 -1.69 -2.25
CA ASP A 120 -1.40 -1.52 -2.78
C ASP A 120 -0.48 -0.67 -1.89
N ALA A 121 -0.99 0.47 -1.44
CA ALA A 121 -0.27 1.40 -0.56
C ALA A 121 0.28 0.76 0.74
N THR A 122 -0.32 -0.33 1.24
CA THR A 122 0.13 -0.96 2.50
C THR A 122 1.32 -1.89 2.31
N VAL A 123 1.64 -2.28 1.07
CA VAL A 123 2.73 -3.22 0.74
C VAL A 123 3.92 -2.50 0.12
N TYR A 124 3.68 -1.29 -0.40
CA TYR A 124 4.60 -0.60 -1.29
C TYR A 124 5.97 -0.31 -0.67
N VAL A 125 6.01 0.26 0.52
CA VAL A 125 7.26 0.65 1.18
C VAL A 125 8.06 -0.59 1.57
N ASP A 126 7.43 -1.58 2.19
CA ASP A 126 8.09 -2.84 2.56
C ASP A 126 8.70 -3.55 1.33
N ASN A 127 7.99 -3.53 0.20
CA ASN A 127 8.51 -4.09 -1.05
C ASN A 127 9.74 -3.34 -1.58
N LEU A 128 9.81 -2.02 -1.38
CA LEU A 128 10.98 -1.22 -1.73
C LEU A 128 12.15 -1.49 -0.78
N ASP A 129 11.90 -1.53 0.52
CA ASP A 129 12.94 -1.79 1.53
C ASP A 129 13.61 -3.15 1.30
N ASN A 130 12.82 -4.18 1.00
CA ASN A 130 13.35 -5.50 0.61
C ASN A 130 14.30 -5.43 -0.60
N ILE A 131 13.99 -4.59 -1.60
CA ILE A 131 14.86 -4.39 -2.78
C ILE A 131 16.14 -3.67 -2.37
N PHE A 132 16.04 -2.66 -1.49
CA PHE A 132 17.20 -1.89 -1.04
C PHE A 132 18.18 -2.78 -0.29
N GLU A 133 17.66 -3.60 0.63
CA GLU A 133 18.46 -4.55 1.40
C GLU A 133 19.05 -5.67 0.53
N THR A 134 18.27 -6.22 -0.40
CA THR A 134 18.70 -7.37 -1.21
C THR A 134 19.79 -7.02 -2.22
N PHE A 135 19.70 -5.83 -2.82
CA PHE A 135 20.59 -5.43 -3.91
C PHE A 135 21.58 -4.32 -3.53
N ASP A 136 21.50 -3.80 -2.30
CA ASP A 136 22.27 -2.63 -1.85
C ASP A 136 22.09 -1.42 -2.80
N ILE A 137 20.83 -1.17 -3.19
CA ILE A 137 20.44 -0.09 -4.09
C ILE A 137 19.55 0.90 -3.33
N ILE A 138 19.91 2.18 -3.36
CA ILE A 138 19.06 3.26 -2.86
C ILE A 138 18.65 4.13 -4.06
N PRO A 139 17.41 4.04 -4.55
CA PRO A 139 16.97 4.81 -5.70
C PRO A 139 16.83 6.28 -5.35
N LYS A 140 16.95 7.15 -6.35
CA LYS A 140 16.68 8.58 -6.18
C LYS A 140 15.20 8.90 -6.38
N TYR A 141 14.54 8.17 -7.28
CA TYR A 141 13.16 8.40 -7.65
C TYR A 141 12.36 7.10 -7.60
N THR A 142 11.11 7.19 -7.20
CA THR A 142 10.15 6.09 -7.29
C THR A 142 8.90 6.57 -8.03
N GLY A 143 8.33 5.71 -8.87
CA GLY A 143 7.14 6.01 -9.65
C GLY A 143 6.05 4.98 -9.44
N SER A 144 4.82 5.42 -9.27
CA SER A 144 3.68 4.53 -9.05
C SER A 144 2.35 5.19 -9.45
N ASP A 145 1.30 4.37 -9.59
CA ASP A 145 -0.03 4.86 -9.99
C ASP A 145 -0.77 5.56 -8.83
N ALA A 146 -1.97 6.09 -9.10
CA ALA A 146 -2.76 6.81 -8.12
C ALA A 146 -3.30 5.94 -6.96
N GLY A 147 -3.28 4.62 -7.09
CA GLY A 147 -3.61 3.68 -6.01
C GLY A 147 -2.63 3.77 -4.84
N TYR A 148 -1.37 4.07 -5.13
CA TYR A 148 -0.30 4.26 -4.14
C TYR A 148 -0.31 5.63 -3.46
N PHE A 149 -1.12 6.58 -3.94
CA PHE A 149 -1.14 7.94 -3.40
C PHE A 149 -1.73 7.97 -1.99
N ASN A 150 -0.87 7.86 -0.98
CA ASN A 150 -1.22 7.81 0.42
C ASN A 150 -0.31 8.71 1.27
N LEU A 151 -0.85 9.38 2.29
CA LEU A 151 -0.04 10.25 3.14
C LEU A 151 1.03 9.48 3.93
N ASN A 152 0.71 8.31 4.47
CA ASN A 152 1.67 7.46 5.19
C ASN A 152 2.80 6.98 4.25
N VAL A 153 2.44 6.59 3.02
CA VAL A 153 3.43 6.25 1.98
C VAL A 153 4.34 7.45 1.67
N LEU A 154 3.76 8.62 1.44
CA LEU A 154 4.55 9.83 1.12
C LEU A 154 5.51 10.20 2.25
N GLU A 155 5.06 10.09 3.51
CA GLU A 155 5.85 10.32 4.70
C GLU A 155 7.03 9.32 4.78
N GLN A 156 6.75 8.02 4.68
CA GLN A 156 7.77 6.98 4.72
C GLN A 156 8.79 7.07 3.57
N LEU A 157 8.36 7.45 2.37
CA LEU A 157 9.26 7.68 1.24
C LEU A 157 10.12 8.93 1.46
N SER A 158 9.56 9.98 2.07
CA SER A 158 10.30 11.20 2.42
C SER A 158 11.37 10.94 3.48
N GLU A 159 11.07 10.13 4.51
CA GLU A 159 12.04 9.73 5.54
C GLU A 159 13.24 8.97 4.96
N ARG A 160 13.02 8.24 3.85
CA ARG A 160 14.05 7.54 3.09
C ARG A 160 14.77 8.42 2.08
N ASN A 161 14.50 9.73 2.05
CA ASN A 161 15.05 10.69 1.08
C ASN A 161 14.75 10.32 -0.39
N LEU A 162 13.65 9.62 -0.64
CA LEU A 162 13.20 9.25 -1.97
C LEU A 162 12.37 10.38 -2.58
N ASN A 163 12.42 10.52 -3.90
CA ASN A 163 11.59 11.47 -4.63
C ASN A 163 10.41 10.74 -5.32
N PRO A 164 9.24 10.64 -4.67
CA PRO A 164 8.10 9.91 -5.22
C PRO A 164 7.39 10.72 -6.31
N VAL A 165 7.10 10.04 -7.43
CA VAL A 165 6.25 10.53 -8.52
C VAL A 165 5.03 9.63 -8.60
N ILE A 166 3.97 10.04 -7.90
CA ILE A 166 2.74 9.27 -7.77
C ILE A 166 1.59 9.97 -8.49
N GLY A 167 0.83 9.22 -9.29
CA GLY A 167 -0.36 9.75 -9.96
C GLY A 167 -1.34 10.40 -8.97
N PRO A 168 -1.94 11.56 -9.27
CA PRO A 168 -2.89 12.20 -8.36
C PRO A 168 -4.21 11.41 -8.31
N ARG A 169 -4.82 11.30 -7.12
CA ARG A 169 -6.19 10.76 -7.01
C ARG A 169 -7.19 11.73 -7.65
N LYS A 170 -8.07 11.22 -8.52
CA LYS A 170 -9.15 12.00 -9.15
C LYS A 170 -10.25 12.45 -8.17
N TYR A 171 -10.38 11.78 -7.02
CA TYR A 171 -11.37 12.11 -5.99
C TYR A 171 -10.66 12.45 -4.68
N ALA A 172 -10.80 13.69 -4.21
CA ALA A 172 -10.36 14.07 -2.88
C ALA A 172 -11.25 13.38 -1.83
N GLY A 173 -10.63 12.78 -0.82
CA GLY A 173 -11.36 12.33 0.38
C GLY A 173 -12.09 13.50 1.06
N LYS A 174 -12.97 13.20 2.01
CA LYS A 174 -13.61 14.26 2.80
C LYS A 174 -12.54 15.18 3.40
N LYS A 175 -12.66 16.49 3.14
CA LYS A 175 -11.73 17.52 3.63
C LYS A 175 -11.46 17.32 5.13
N GLY A 176 -10.18 17.27 5.51
CA GLY A 176 -9.75 17.07 6.89
C GLY A 176 -9.70 15.62 7.37
N LYS A 177 -9.76 14.61 6.48
CA LYS A 177 -9.54 13.20 6.84
C LYS A 177 -8.41 12.58 6.02
N LYS A 178 -7.48 11.87 6.70
CA LYS A 178 -6.55 10.95 6.03
C LYS A 178 -7.34 9.85 5.30
N SER A 179 -6.79 9.37 4.18
CA SER A 179 -7.22 8.10 3.60
C SER A 179 -7.05 6.99 4.64
N LYS A 180 -7.95 6.00 4.63
CA LYS A 180 -7.80 4.79 5.49
C LYS A 180 -6.68 3.85 5.01
N TYR A 181 -6.36 4.00 3.72
CA TYR A 181 -5.20 3.47 3.01
C TYR A 181 -3.90 3.84 3.71
#